data_AF-A0A956U051-F1
#
_entry.id   AF-A0A956U051-F1
#
_cell.length_a   1.000
_cell.length_b   1.000
_cell.length_c   1.000
_cell.angle_alpha   90.00
_cell.angle_beta   90.00
_cell.angle_gamma   90.00
#
_symmetry.space_group_name_H-M   'P 1'
#
loop_
_entity.id
_entity.type
_entity.pdbx_description
1 polymer ?
#
loop_
_entity_poly.entity_id
_entity_poly.type
_entity_poly.pdbx_seq_one_letter_code
_entity_poly.pdbx_strand_id
1 'polypeptide(L)'
;MDLRKKGLFLIFALLILAASCGGGGGSDGNGNDGGGDGDGGGNGNAEIGLIRVFAGVPLDAPVDFEKAGDGTGRVFIVEQRGSVRVILPGGSSGTFLDLQDRVFRSGESGLLGIAFHPEYESNGHFYVYYVADGPRRSVISRFTVSADPDAADPGSELVILEIPQPQATNHKAGQLTFGPDGYLYIATGDGGSSGSTSRDRTNLLGSILRIDVDNPDAGLEYGIPGDNPFAGNTQG
;
A
#
# COMPACT_ATOMS: atom_id res chain seq x y z
N MET A 1 -37.41 11.45 -48.79
CA MET A 1 -36.41 10.43 -49.18
C MET A 1 -35.42 10.35 -48.02
N ASP A 2 -35.78 9.71 -46.93
CA ASP A 2 -35.79 8.26 -46.69
C ASP A 2 -34.39 7.63 -46.53
N LEU A 3 -34.23 7.07 -45.33
CA LEU A 3 -33.20 6.31 -44.61
C LEU A 3 -31.98 5.73 -45.37
N ARG A 4 -30.84 5.69 -44.67
CA ARG A 4 -30.27 4.44 -44.09
C ARG A 4 -29.02 4.65 -43.21
N LYS A 5 -29.18 4.27 -41.93
CA LYS A 5 -28.30 3.48 -41.02
C LYS A 5 -26.80 3.36 -41.35
N LYS A 6 -25.96 3.51 -40.31
CA LYS A 6 -25.09 2.43 -39.79
C LYS A 6 -24.45 2.85 -38.46
N GLY A 7 -24.77 2.09 -37.40
CA GLY A 7 -24.08 2.16 -36.11
C GLY A 7 -22.71 1.52 -36.21
N LEU A 8 -21.76 2.03 -35.42
CA LEU A 8 -20.43 1.47 -35.28
C LEU A 8 -20.31 0.90 -33.86
N PHE A 9 -20.32 -0.43 -33.78
CA PHE A 9 -19.93 -1.19 -32.60
C PHE A 9 -18.40 -1.12 -32.47
N LEU A 10 -17.89 -0.65 -31.33
CA LEU A 10 -16.48 -0.81 -30.97
C LEU A 10 -16.32 -2.13 -30.22
N ILE A 11 -15.72 -3.12 -30.88
CA ILE A 11 -15.31 -4.39 -30.28
C ILE A 11 -13.92 -4.19 -29.67
N PHE A 12 -13.81 -4.36 -28.35
CA PHE A 12 -12.53 -4.53 -27.67
C PHE A 12 -12.05 -5.96 -27.90
N ALA A 13 -11.00 -6.12 -28.71
CA ALA A 13 -10.31 -7.39 -28.87
C ALA A 13 -9.21 -7.49 -27.79
N LEU A 14 -9.42 -8.39 -26.82
CA LEU A 14 -8.42 -8.80 -25.84
C LEU A 14 -7.48 -9.82 -26.51
N LEU A 15 -6.22 -9.41 -26.72
CA LEU A 15 -5.18 -10.27 -27.27
C LEU A 15 -4.56 -11.10 -26.14
N ILE A 16 -4.97 -12.38 -26.02
CA ILE A 16 -4.30 -13.36 -25.16
C ILE A 16 -3.25 -14.05 -26.00
N LEU A 17 -1.97 -13.74 -25.75
CA LEU A 17 -0.84 -14.45 -26.34
C LEU A 17 -0.41 -15.55 -25.38
N ALA A 18 -0.95 -16.76 -25.55
CA ALA A 18 -0.41 -17.97 -24.92
C ALA A 18 0.66 -18.56 -25.84
N ALA A 19 1.93 -18.46 -25.43
CA ALA A 19 3.01 -19.21 -26.04
C ALA A 19 2.94 -20.66 -25.55
N SER A 20 2.67 -21.60 -26.45
CA SER A 20 2.92 -23.03 -26.22
C SER A 20 3.68 -23.59 -27.42
N CYS A 21 4.88 -24.11 -27.15
CA CYS A 21 5.72 -24.77 -28.13
C CYS A 21 5.33 -26.25 -28.24
N GLY A 22 4.82 -26.62 -29.42
CA GLY A 22 5.32 -27.76 -30.20
C GLY A 22 4.94 -29.19 -29.77
N GLY A 23 4.17 -29.87 -30.64
CA GLY A 23 4.62 -31.15 -31.18
C GLY A 23 3.60 -32.31 -31.20
N GLY A 24 3.25 -32.75 -32.42
CA GLY A 24 3.01 -34.16 -32.72
C GLY A 24 1.54 -34.61 -32.86
N GLY A 25 1.10 -34.82 -34.11
CA GLY A 25 -0.17 -35.46 -34.42
C GLY A 25 -0.13 -36.99 -34.34
N GLY A 26 -1.32 -37.60 -34.31
CA GLY A 26 -1.53 -39.04 -34.39
C GLY A 26 -2.95 -39.40 -33.99
N SER A 27 -3.66 -40.09 -34.89
CA SER A 27 -5.09 -40.37 -34.84
C SER A 27 -5.45 -41.69 -34.14
N ASP A 28 -6.74 -41.79 -33.81
CA ASP A 28 -7.57 -43.00 -33.65
C ASP A 28 -7.37 -43.91 -32.43
N GLY A 29 -8.49 -44.21 -31.75
CA GLY A 29 -8.54 -45.32 -30.78
C GLY A 29 -9.66 -45.23 -29.74
N ASN A 30 -10.87 -45.61 -30.15
CA ASN A 30 -12.01 -45.91 -29.27
C ASN A 30 -11.66 -47.04 -28.29
N GLY A 31 -11.80 -46.80 -26.98
CA GLY A 31 -11.56 -47.77 -25.92
C GLY A 31 -12.31 -47.39 -24.65
N ASN A 32 -13.48 -47.99 -24.47
CA ASN A 32 -14.28 -47.96 -23.25
C ASN A 32 -13.67 -48.91 -22.23
N ASP A 33 -13.19 -48.39 -21.10
CA ASP A 33 -12.98 -49.16 -19.87
C ASP A 33 -13.46 -48.35 -18.66
N GLY A 34 -14.47 -48.92 -18.01
CA GLY A 34 -15.00 -48.43 -16.75
C GLY A 34 -14.04 -48.75 -15.61
N GLY A 35 -13.70 -47.72 -14.84
CA GLY A 35 -13.04 -47.82 -13.56
C GLY A 35 -13.58 -46.71 -12.67
N GLY A 36 -14.49 -47.08 -11.77
CA GLY A 36 -15.02 -46.17 -10.77
C GLY A 36 -13.98 -45.92 -9.69
N ASP A 37 -13.32 -44.78 -9.76
CA ASP A 37 -12.66 -44.19 -8.61
C ASP A 37 -13.54 -43.05 -8.12
N GLY A 38 -14.27 -43.33 -7.04
CA GLY A 38 -15.00 -42.34 -6.26
C GLY A 38 -14.01 -41.43 -5.56
N ASP A 39 -13.46 -40.47 -6.29
CA ASP A 39 -12.84 -39.30 -5.68
C ASP A 39 -13.96 -38.41 -5.14
N GLY A 40 -14.23 -38.55 -3.85
CA GLY A 40 -15.05 -37.63 -3.05
C GLY A 40 -14.39 -36.27 -2.86
N GLY A 41 -13.66 -35.78 -3.86
CA GLY A 41 -13.14 -34.43 -3.97
C GLY A 41 -14.31 -33.49 -4.22
N GLY A 42 -14.96 -33.04 -3.14
CA GLY A 42 -15.87 -31.92 -3.18
C GLY A 42 -15.12 -30.69 -3.66
N ASN A 43 -15.12 -30.47 -4.98
CA ASN A 43 -14.85 -29.18 -5.62
C ASN A 43 -15.96 -28.21 -5.21
N GLY A 44 -15.94 -27.82 -3.94
CA GLY A 44 -16.63 -26.63 -3.48
C GLY A 44 -15.93 -25.45 -4.14
N ASN A 45 -16.41 -25.07 -5.32
CA ASN A 45 -16.02 -23.81 -5.94
C ASN A 45 -16.37 -22.72 -4.93
N ALA A 46 -15.37 -22.19 -4.24
CA ALA A 46 -15.55 -21.03 -3.38
C ALA A 46 -15.97 -19.86 -4.29
N GLU A 47 -17.24 -19.45 -4.19
CA GLU A 47 -17.69 -18.27 -4.90
C GLU A 47 -17.13 -17.03 -4.20
N ILE A 48 -16.26 -16.32 -4.92
CA ILE A 48 -15.74 -15.02 -4.49
C ILE A 48 -16.73 -13.97 -4.99
N GLY A 49 -17.38 -13.29 -4.05
CA GLY A 49 -18.27 -12.17 -4.32
C GLY A 49 -17.65 -10.84 -3.89
N LEU A 50 -18.07 -9.75 -4.54
CA LEU A 50 -17.78 -8.39 -4.08
C LEU A 50 -19.03 -7.79 -3.45
N ILE A 51 -18.88 -7.26 -2.25
CA ILE A 51 -19.92 -6.44 -1.60
C ILE A 51 -19.44 -4.99 -1.62
N ARG A 52 -20.28 -4.09 -2.11
CA ARG A 52 -20.01 -2.66 -2.01
C ARG A 52 -20.14 -2.24 -0.55
N VAL A 53 -19.03 -1.82 0.05
CA VAL A 53 -18.98 -1.35 1.45
C VAL A 53 -19.43 0.11 1.56
N PHE A 54 -19.06 0.95 0.60
CA PHE A 54 -19.43 2.37 0.56
C PHE A 54 -19.92 2.77 -0.84
N ALA A 55 -20.91 3.66 -0.90
CA ALA A 55 -21.42 4.22 -2.15
C ALA A 55 -21.26 5.75 -2.15
N GLY A 56 -20.87 6.32 -3.29
CA GLY A 56 -20.86 7.78 -3.45
C GLY A 56 -19.75 8.52 -2.71
N VAL A 57 -18.68 7.84 -2.27
CA VAL A 57 -17.49 8.50 -1.70
C VAL A 57 -16.56 8.91 -2.84
N PRO A 58 -16.34 10.20 -3.09
CA PRO A 58 -15.42 10.65 -4.13
C PRO A 58 -13.98 10.45 -3.65
N LEU A 59 -13.22 9.64 -4.40
CA LEU A 59 -11.80 9.36 -4.17
C LEU A 59 -10.98 9.81 -5.39
N ASP A 60 -9.81 10.41 -5.16
CA ASP A 60 -8.80 10.72 -6.18
C ASP A 60 -7.55 9.86 -5.93
N ALA A 61 -7.27 8.94 -6.85
CA ALA A 61 -6.11 8.04 -6.80
C ALA A 61 -5.87 7.41 -5.40
N PRO A 62 -6.83 6.63 -4.86
CA PRO A 62 -6.63 5.92 -3.61
C PRO A 62 -5.52 4.87 -3.77
N VAL A 63 -4.60 4.81 -2.81
CA VAL A 63 -3.41 3.94 -2.86
C VAL A 63 -3.29 3.01 -1.66
N ASP A 64 -3.94 3.32 -0.54
CA ASP A 64 -3.93 2.51 0.68
C ASP A 64 -5.22 2.73 1.47
N PHE A 65 -5.57 1.79 2.35
CA PHE A 65 -6.64 1.96 3.33
C PHE A 65 -6.33 1.21 4.63
N GLU A 66 -6.74 1.78 5.76
CA GLU A 66 -6.49 1.19 7.08
C GLU A 66 -7.65 1.47 8.04
N LYS A 67 -7.76 0.66 9.09
CA LYS A 67 -8.63 0.92 10.25
C LYS A 67 -7.78 1.32 11.44
N ALA A 68 -8.32 2.23 12.25
CA ALA A 68 -7.60 2.74 13.42
C ALA A 68 -7.55 1.79 14.64
N GLY A 69 -8.25 0.65 14.59
CA GLY A 69 -8.28 -0.30 15.71
C GLY A 69 -9.05 0.17 16.97
N ASP A 70 -9.69 1.33 16.91
CA ASP A 70 -10.37 2.03 18.02
C ASP A 70 -11.84 1.64 18.24
N GLY A 71 -12.30 0.55 17.61
CA GLY A 71 -13.68 0.09 17.72
C GLY A 71 -14.75 0.96 17.02
N THR A 72 -14.38 2.10 16.44
CA THR A 72 -15.35 3.03 15.82
C THR A 72 -15.90 2.53 14.48
N GLY A 73 -15.19 1.60 13.83
CA GLY A 73 -15.54 1.09 12.51
C GLY A 73 -15.24 2.06 11.36
N ARG A 74 -14.54 3.16 11.64
CA ARG A 74 -14.08 4.11 10.62
C ARG A 74 -13.02 3.47 9.71
N VAL A 75 -13.02 3.89 8.46
CA VAL A 75 -12.02 3.49 7.46
C VAL A 75 -11.31 4.74 6.97
N PHE A 76 -9.99 4.67 6.90
CA PHE A 76 -9.14 5.75 6.43
C PHE A 76 -8.57 5.34 5.08
N ILE A 77 -8.74 6.19 4.07
CA ILE A 77 -8.25 5.94 2.70
C ILE A 77 -7.18 6.97 2.37
N VAL A 78 -6.01 6.49 2.00
CA VAL A 78 -4.90 7.31 1.54
C VAL A 78 -5.08 7.63 0.06
N GLU A 79 -5.07 8.91 -0.26
CA GLU A 79 -5.09 9.41 -1.64
C GLU A 79 -3.69 9.90 -2.01
N GLN A 80 -3.17 9.43 -3.15
CA GLN A 80 -1.82 9.73 -3.61
C GLN A 80 -1.52 11.23 -3.66
N ARG A 81 -2.55 12.05 -3.88
CA ARG A 81 -2.47 13.51 -3.95
C ARG A 81 -1.98 14.17 -2.66
N GLY A 82 -1.95 13.48 -1.52
CA GLY A 82 -1.50 14.03 -0.25
C GLY A 82 -2.59 14.17 0.79
N SER A 83 -3.69 13.44 0.69
CA SER A 83 -4.79 13.52 1.65
C SER A 83 -5.20 12.16 2.16
N VAL A 84 -5.64 12.10 3.42
CA VAL A 84 -6.31 10.94 4.01
C VAL A 84 -7.79 11.26 4.13
N ARG A 85 -8.65 10.42 3.56
CA ARG A 85 -10.10 10.49 3.74
C ARG A 85 -10.50 9.62 4.91
N VAL A 86 -11.44 10.10 5.74
CA VAL A 86 -12.13 9.25 6.73
C VAL A 86 -13.53 8.95 6.22
N ILE A 87 -13.95 7.69 6.35
CA ILE A 87 -15.30 7.23 6.04
C ILE A 87 -15.88 6.60 7.31
N LEU A 88 -17.02 7.14 7.75
CA LEU A 88 -17.74 6.69 8.93
C LEU A 88 -18.61 5.47 8.61
N PRO A 89 -18.97 4.67 9.64
CA PRO A 89 -20.08 3.73 9.51
C PRO A 89 -21.33 4.43 8.96
N GLY A 90 -21.93 3.87 7.92
CA GLY A 90 -23.07 4.49 7.23
C GLY A 90 -22.71 5.36 6.01
N GLY A 91 -21.41 5.62 5.76
CA GLY A 91 -20.90 6.14 4.49
C GLY A 91 -20.68 7.65 4.41
N SER A 92 -20.97 8.41 5.47
CA SER A 92 -20.50 9.81 5.57
C SER A 92 -18.98 9.85 5.48
N SER A 93 -18.42 10.84 4.76
CA SER A 93 -16.98 10.95 4.55
C SER A 93 -16.47 12.37 4.64
N GLY A 94 -15.21 12.52 5.04
CA GLY A 94 -14.51 13.79 5.23
C GLY A 94 -13.02 13.67 4.93
N THR A 95 -12.28 14.76 5.12
CA THR A 95 -10.81 14.76 5.07
C THR A 95 -10.30 14.63 6.49
N PHE A 96 -9.52 13.58 6.75
CA PHE A 96 -8.85 13.37 8.04
C PHE A 96 -7.54 14.16 8.12
N LEU A 97 -6.73 14.11 7.07
CA LEU A 97 -5.44 14.80 6.99
C LEU A 97 -5.23 15.37 5.59
N ASP A 98 -4.65 16.55 5.50
CA ASP A 98 -4.25 17.19 4.23
C ASP A 98 -2.78 17.63 4.30
N LEU A 99 -1.96 17.06 3.42
CA LEU A 99 -0.52 17.31 3.25
C LEU A 99 -0.19 17.66 1.78
N GLN A 100 -1.17 18.09 0.99
CA GLN A 100 -0.98 18.40 -0.44
C GLN A 100 0.14 19.42 -0.71
N ASP A 101 0.45 20.28 0.26
CA ASP A 101 1.53 21.26 0.22
C ASP A 101 2.93 20.69 0.52
N ARG A 102 3.01 19.46 1.07
CA ARG A 102 4.26 18.79 1.45
C ARG A 102 4.65 17.66 0.50
N VAL A 103 3.67 17.04 -0.15
CA VAL A 103 3.91 15.87 -1.00
C VAL A 103 4.35 16.26 -2.41
N PHE A 104 5.28 15.48 -2.95
CA PHE A 104 5.59 15.46 -4.35
C PHE A 104 4.80 14.37 -5.05
N ARG A 105 3.83 14.79 -5.88
CA ARG A 105 3.00 13.88 -6.68
C ARG A 105 3.54 13.75 -8.10
N SER A 106 4.12 12.60 -8.44
CA SER A 106 4.50 12.24 -9.81
C SER A 106 4.85 10.74 -9.90
N GLY A 107 4.36 10.05 -10.93
CA GLY A 107 4.53 8.61 -11.06
C GLY A 107 3.92 7.86 -9.86
N GLU A 108 4.74 7.08 -9.16
CA GLU A 108 4.38 6.41 -7.90
C GLU A 108 4.57 7.30 -6.67
N SER A 109 5.09 8.53 -6.82
CA SER A 109 5.32 9.45 -5.69
C SER A 109 4.03 10.13 -5.24
N GLY A 110 3.89 10.34 -3.94
CA GLY A 110 2.74 10.98 -3.30
C GLY A 110 2.71 10.66 -1.80
N LEU A 111 1.53 10.74 -1.19
CA LEU A 111 1.24 10.06 0.09
C LEU A 111 0.88 8.61 -0.21
N LEU A 112 1.56 7.64 0.41
CA LEU A 112 1.57 6.25 -0.06
C LEU A 112 1.12 5.22 0.99
N GLY A 113 1.32 5.51 2.28
CA GLY A 113 0.93 4.56 3.33
C GLY A 113 0.53 5.26 4.61
N ILE A 114 -0.29 4.55 5.39
CA ILE A 114 -0.71 4.94 6.73
C ILE A 114 -0.64 3.73 7.67
N ALA A 115 -0.30 3.96 8.93
CA ALA A 115 -0.46 2.97 9.99
C ALA A 115 -0.86 3.65 11.29
N PHE A 116 -1.85 3.09 12.00
CA PHE A 116 -2.24 3.57 13.32
C PHE A 116 -1.41 2.89 14.39
N HIS A 117 -1.01 3.64 15.42
CA HIS A 117 -0.32 3.06 16.57
C HIS A 117 -1.20 1.97 17.23
N PRO A 118 -0.63 0.87 17.75
CA PRO A 118 -1.42 -0.15 18.46
C PRO A 118 -2.22 0.41 19.65
N GLU A 119 -1.74 1.50 20.24
CA GLU A 119 -2.41 2.25 21.30
C GLU A 119 -3.10 3.55 20.82
N TYR A 120 -3.54 3.61 19.55
CA TYR A 120 -4.15 4.82 18.97
C TYR A 120 -5.33 5.37 19.78
N GLU A 121 -6.13 4.51 20.41
CA GLU A 121 -7.25 4.94 21.25
C GLU A 121 -6.79 5.79 22.46
N SER A 122 -5.59 5.54 22.99
CA SER A 122 -5.05 6.26 24.15
C SER A 122 -4.15 7.43 23.75
N ASN A 123 -3.32 7.28 22.71
CA ASN A 123 -2.30 8.26 22.35
C ASN A 123 -2.64 9.09 21.10
N GLY A 124 -3.60 8.64 20.28
CA GLY A 124 -4.01 9.34 19.07
C GLY A 124 -2.96 9.36 17.96
N HIS A 125 -1.90 8.55 18.04
CA HIS A 125 -0.78 8.57 17.11
C HIS A 125 -0.98 7.68 15.89
N PHE A 126 -0.66 8.22 14.73
CA PHE A 126 -0.61 7.47 13.49
C PHE A 126 0.58 7.95 12.64
N TYR A 127 0.98 7.12 11.69
CA TYR A 127 2.19 7.29 10.91
C TYR A 127 1.82 7.31 9.44
N VAL A 128 2.51 8.15 8.67
CA VAL A 128 2.34 8.24 7.23
C VAL A 128 3.67 8.11 6.51
N TYR A 129 3.62 7.56 5.29
CA TYR A 129 4.74 7.54 4.37
C TYR A 129 4.40 8.44 3.18
N TYR A 130 5.23 9.44 2.90
CA TYR A 130 5.08 10.25 1.70
C TYR A 130 6.43 10.60 1.06
N VAL A 131 6.40 10.96 -0.22
CA VAL A 131 7.57 11.47 -0.94
C VAL A 131 7.53 12.99 -0.94
N ALA A 132 8.60 13.63 -0.49
CA ALA A 132 8.78 15.08 -0.54
C ALA A 132 9.75 15.48 -1.66
N ASP A 133 9.84 16.77 -1.96
CA ASP A 133 10.86 17.36 -2.82
C ASP A 133 11.68 18.45 -2.09
N GLY A 134 12.76 18.91 -2.73
CA GLY A 134 13.60 20.00 -2.23
C GLY A 134 14.33 19.72 -0.91
N PRO A 135 15.01 18.56 -0.70
CA PRO A 135 15.38 17.55 -1.70
C PRO A 135 14.43 16.34 -1.77
N ARG A 136 14.50 15.58 -2.88
CA ARG A 136 13.75 14.34 -3.10
C ARG A 136 14.09 13.28 -2.04
N ARG A 137 13.08 12.88 -1.25
CA ARG A 137 13.22 11.89 -0.17
C ARG A 137 11.88 11.28 0.19
N SER A 138 11.92 10.08 0.75
CA SER A 138 10.79 9.50 1.48
C SER A 138 10.80 10.02 2.91
N VAL A 139 9.63 10.35 3.44
CA VAL A 139 9.43 10.84 4.79
C VAL A 139 8.44 9.93 5.48
N ILE A 140 8.86 9.40 6.63
CA ILE A 140 8.01 8.69 7.57
C ILE A 140 7.77 9.65 8.72
N SER A 141 6.51 10.03 8.92
CA SER A 141 6.12 11.02 9.93
C SER A 141 5.03 10.46 10.83
N ARG A 142 5.11 10.78 12.12
CA ARG A 142 4.02 10.61 13.08
C ARG A 142 3.17 11.89 13.11
N PHE A 143 1.87 11.72 13.19
CA PHE A 143 0.88 12.77 13.45
C PHE A 143 -0.02 12.35 14.61
N THR A 144 -0.74 13.32 15.14
CA THR A 144 -1.72 13.11 16.21
C THR A 144 -3.12 13.52 15.75
N VAL A 145 -4.12 12.74 16.11
CA VAL A 145 -5.52 13.12 15.97
C VAL A 145 -5.81 14.43 16.72
N SER A 146 -6.70 15.25 16.16
CA SER A 146 -7.11 16.49 16.82
C SER A 146 -8.16 16.21 17.92
N ALA A 147 -8.69 17.27 18.53
CA ALA A 147 -9.83 17.13 19.43
C ALA A 147 -11.11 16.63 18.71
N ASP A 148 -11.20 16.84 17.39
CA ASP A 148 -12.18 16.15 16.55
C ASP A 148 -11.60 14.79 16.16
N PRO A 149 -12.22 13.66 16.56
CA PRO A 149 -11.69 12.34 16.26
C PRO A 149 -11.62 12.08 14.75
N ASP A 150 -12.43 12.75 13.92
CA ASP A 150 -12.48 12.59 12.47
C ASP A 150 -11.51 13.53 11.71
N ALA A 151 -10.66 14.26 12.44
CA ALA A 151 -9.62 15.12 11.86
C ALA A 151 -8.30 14.99 12.63
N ALA A 152 -7.19 14.96 11.90
CA ALA A 152 -5.84 15.07 12.46
C ALA A 152 -5.37 16.53 12.50
N ASP A 153 -4.38 16.82 13.35
CA ASP A 153 -3.69 18.11 13.35
C ASP A 153 -2.47 18.05 12.40
N PRO A 154 -2.49 18.72 11.23
CA PRO A 154 -1.34 18.73 10.31
C PRO A 154 -0.11 19.43 10.91
N GLY A 155 -0.28 20.24 11.95
CA GLY A 155 0.81 20.91 12.68
C GLY A 155 1.51 20.01 13.70
N SER A 156 0.94 18.84 14.02
CA SER A 156 1.49 17.89 14.99
C SER A 156 2.61 16.98 14.45
N GLU A 157 3.05 17.23 13.21
CA GLU A 157 4.04 16.40 12.52
C GLU A 157 5.33 16.24 13.34
N LEU A 158 5.69 14.99 13.60
CA LEU A 158 7.04 14.60 14.03
C LEU A 158 7.63 13.70 12.95
N VAL A 159 8.70 14.18 12.30
CA VAL A 159 9.43 13.39 11.30
C VAL A 159 10.23 12.31 12.03
N ILE A 160 9.91 11.05 11.76
CA ILE A 160 10.54 9.88 12.37
C ILE A 160 11.80 9.48 11.60
N LEU A 161 11.70 9.41 10.27
CA LEU A 161 12.77 8.97 9.41
C LEU A 161 12.65 9.61 8.03
N GLU A 162 13.77 10.14 7.52
CA GLU A 162 13.89 10.59 6.14
C GLU A 162 14.90 9.73 5.38
N ILE A 163 14.53 9.31 4.16
CA ILE A 163 15.37 8.45 3.32
C ILE A 163 15.58 9.17 1.98
N PRO A 164 16.82 9.61 1.66
CA PRO A 164 17.12 10.21 0.37
C PRO A 164 16.70 9.31 -0.79
N GLN A 165 16.05 9.90 -1.80
CA GLN A 165 15.49 9.17 -2.94
C GLN A 165 16.15 9.61 -4.26
N PRO A 166 16.41 8.66 -5.19
CA PRO A 166 16.75 8.98 -6.56
C PRO A 166 15.65 9.80 -7.25
N GLN A 167 16.00 10.47 -8.36
CA GLN A 167 15.08 11.33 -9.11
C GLN A 167 13.98 10.59 -9.89
N ALA A 168 14.15 9.28 -10.14
CA ALA A 168 13.13 8.49 -10.80
C ALA A 168 11.84 8.45 -9.96
N THR A 169 10.69 8.39 -10.62
CA THR A 169 9.37 8.52 -9.97
C THR A 169 8.68 7.19 -9.72
N ASN A 170 9.33 6.07 -10.02
CA ASN A 170 8.86 4.71 -9.78
C ASN A 170 9.63 4.05 -8.62
N HIS A 171 9.15 2.87 -8.24
CA HIS A 171 9.59 2.02 -7.15
C HIS A 171 9.72 2.76 -5.83
N LYS A 172 8.60 3.33 -5.36
CA LYS A 172 8.55 4.03 -4.06
C LYS A 172 8.12 3.14 -2.90
N ALA A 173 7.36 2.08 -3.19
CA ALA A 173 6.70 1.26 -2.17
C ALA A 173 5.87 2.16 -1.22
N GLY A 174 6.12 2.13 0.09
CA GLY A 174 5.48 3.04 1.04
C GLY A 174 4.50 2.39 2.02
N GLN A 175 4.36 1.06 2.00
CA GLN A 175 3.55 0.36 2.99
C GLN A 175 4.12 0.59 4.40
N LEU A 176 3.22 0.91 5.34
CA LEU A 176 3.47 0.93 6.77
C LEU A 176 2.58 -0.11 7.44
N THR A 177 3.07 -0.76 8.49
CA THR A 177 2.23 -1.59 9.37
C THR A 177 2.93 -1.82 10.71
N PHE A 178 2.15 -1.94 11.78
CA PHE A 178 2.67 -2.41 13.06
C PHE A 178 2.64 -3.94 13.10
N GLY A 179 3.77 -4.55 13.44
CA GLY A 179 3.84 -5.98 13.67
C GLY A 179 3.21 -6.37 15.01
N PRO A 180 2.95 -7.68 15.22
CA PRO A 180 2.47 -8.19 16.51
C PRO A 180 3.50 -8.03 17.65
N ASP A 181 4.74 -7.70 17.31
CA ASP A 181 5.83 -7.36 18.22
C ASP A 181 5.83 -5.88 18.63
N GLY A 182 4.89 -5.07 18.13
CA GLY A 182 4.75 -3.65 18.48
C GLY A 182 5.63 -2.70 17.67
N TYR A 183 6.45 -3.21 16.76
CA TYR A 183 7.35 -2.38 15.96
C TYR A 183 6.72 -1.92 14.65
N LEU A 184 7.15 -0.75 14.17
CA LEU A 184 6.73 -0.23 12.88
C LEU A 184 7.59 -0.84 11.77
N TYR A 185 6.93 -1.53 10.84
CA TYR A 185 7.52 -2.07 9.63
C TYR A 185 7.30 -1.11 8.46
N ILE A 186 8.36 -0.83 7.71
CA ILE A 186 8.37 0.16 6.63
C ILE A 186 8.91 -0.50 5.36
N ALA A 187 8.09 -0.57 4.32
CA ALA A 187 8.53 -1.04 3.01
C ALA A 187 9.08 0.13 2.18
N THR A 188 10.36 0.05 1.80
CA THR A 188 11.01 1.05 0.96
C THR A 188 11.33 0.46 -0.42
N GLY A 189 10.98 1.20 -1.48
CA GLY A 189 11.36 0.81 -2.83
C GLY A 189 12.82 1.14 -3.13
N ASP A 190 13.39 0.54 -4.18
CA ASP A 190 14.77 0.80 -4.61
C ASP A 190 14.92 2.17 -5.33
N GLY A 191 13.84 2.91 -5.47
CA GLY A 191 13.81 4.24 -6.06
C GLY A 191 13.98 4.25 -7.59
N GLY A 192 13.83 3.10 -8.28
CA GLY A 192 13.91 3.00 -9.73
C GLY A 192 15.33 2.83 -10.26
N SER A 193 16.27 2.45 -9.38
CA SER A 193 17.71 2.45 -9.66
C SER A 193 18.22 1.16 -10.33
N SER A 194 17.33 0.35 -10.91
CA SER A 194 17.66 -0.97 -11.47
C SER A 194 18.38 -1.89 -10.44
N GLY A 195 18.02 -1.76 -9.16
CA GLY A 195 18.56 -2.54 -8.05
C GLY A 195 19.97 -2.18 -7.58
N SER A 196 20.57 -1.06 -8.01
CA SER A 196 21.88 -0.65 -7.46
C SER A 196 21.76 -0.25 -5.98
N THR A 197 20.73 0.51 -5.63
CA THR A 197 20.42 0.95 -4.27
C THR A 197 20.06 -0.21 -3.34
N SER A 198 19.25 -1.17 -3.80
CA SER A 198 18.84 -2.33 -2.99
C SER A 198 19.98 -3.30 -2.65
N ARG A 199 21.13 -3.17 -3.31
CA ARG A 199 22.35 -3.97 -3.04
C ARG A 199 23.38 -3.19 -2.23
N ASP A 200 23.17 -1.89 -2.06
CA ASP A 200 24.04 -1.02 -1.29
C ASP A 200 23.51 -0.90 0.14
N ARG A 201 24.23 -1.52 1.07
CA ARG A 201 23.86 -1.58 2.48
C ARG A 201 24.06 -0.27 3.23
N THR A 202 24.66 0.74 2.59
CA THR A 202 24.87 2.06 3.19
C THR A 202 23.63 2.96 3.08
N ASN A 203 22.56 2.49 2.44
CA ASN A 203 21.28 3.17 2.33
C ASN A 203 20.11 2.27 2.77
N LEU A 204 18.93 2.88 2.90
CA LEU A 204 17.71 2.22 3.41
C LEU A 204 16.68 1.91 2.31
N LEU A 205 17.08 1.93 1.03
CA LEU A 205 16.19 1.68 -0.10
C LEU A 205 16.10 0.18 -0.43
N GLY A 206 15.00 -0.23 -1.06
CA GLY A 206 14.77 -1.62 -1.46
C GLY A 206 14.74 -2.60 -0.28
N SER A 207 14.23 -2.16 0.87
CA SER A 207 14.34 -2.87 2.15
C SER A 207 12.99 -2.94 2.88
N ILE A 208 12.89 -3.88 3.82
CA ILE A 208 11.88 -3.84 4.89
C ILE A 208 12.59 -3.40 6.16
N LEU A 209 12.29 -2.18 6.63
CA LEU A 209 12.82 -1.66 7.88
C LEU A 209 11.89 -2.04 9.03
N ARG A 210 12.45 -2.16 10.23
CA ARG A 210 11.73 -2.45 11.47
C ARG A 210 12.31 -1.56 12.57
N ILE A 211 11.49 -0.63 13.07
CA ILE A 211 11.92 0.39 14.05
C ILE A 211 11.00 0.41 15.27
N ASP A 212 11.56 0.80 16.41
CA ASP A 212 10.85 1.04 17.66
C ASP A 212 10.47 2.52 17.76
N VAL A 213 9.19 2.83 17.73
CA VAL A 213 8.71 4.22 17.83
C VAL A 213 8.36 4.64 19.27
N ASP A 214 8.38 3.69 20.20
CA ASP A 214 8.04 3.90 21.61
C ASP A 214 9.30 4.12 22.46
N ASN A 215 10.43 3.54 22.06
CA ASN A 215 11.71 3.63 22.76
C ASN A 215 12.80 4.22 21.84
N PRO A 216 12.78 5.55 21.59
CA PRO A 216 13.75 6.17 20.71
C PRO A 216 15.18 6.10 21.25
N ASP A 217 16.13 5.81 20.37
CA ASP A 217 17.55 5.88 20.68
C ASP A 217 18.02 7.34 20.78
N ALA A 218 19.12 7.58 21.49
CA ALA A 218 19.62 8.93 21.72
C ALA A 218 19.94 9.65 20.39
N GLY A 219 19.24 10.77 20.14
CA GLY A 219 19.41 11.59 18.94
C GLY A 219 18.60 11.13 17.72
N LEU A 220 17.75 10.10 17.88
CA LEU A 220 16.80 9.65 16.88
C LEU A 220 15.36 9.78 17.44
N GLU A 221 14.38 9.77 16.55
CA GLU A 221 12.95 9.72 16.91
C GLU A 221 12.41 8.27 16.88
N TYR A 222 13.31 7.30 16.79
CA TYR A 222 13.04 5.86 16.82
C TYR A 222 14.24 5.10 17.39
N GLY A 223 14.00 3.90 17.88
CA GLY A 223 15.01 2.95 18.33
C GLY A 223 15.21 1.82 17.31
N ILE A 224 16.37 1.17 17.38
CA ILE A 224 16.66 -0.03 16.61
C ILE A 224 16.43 -1.25 17.51
N PRO A 225 15.43 -2.11 17.21
CA PRO A 225 15.22 -3.34 17.96
C PRO A 225 16.50 -4.19 18.03
N GLY A 226 16.86 -4.66 19.23
CA GLY A 226 18.13 -5.36 19.46
C GLY A 226 18.25 -6.71 18.75
N ASP A 227 17.12 -7.27 18.31
CA ASP A 227 17.00 -8.50 17.50
C ASP A 227 16.95 -8.23 15.99
N ASN A 228 17.07 -6.97 15.54
CA ASN A 228 17.25 -6.68 14.12
C ASN A 228 18.56 -7.33 13.61
N PRO A 229 18.57 -7.88 12.38
CA PRO A 229 19.70 -8.65 11.85
C PRO A 229 21.01 -7.84 11.72
N PHE A 230 20.94 -6.51 11.77
CA PHE A 230 22.06 -5.60 11.61
C PHE A 230 22.19 -4.57 12.74
N ALA A 231 21.58 -4.79 13.92
CA ALA A 231 21.52 -3.79 15.00
C ALA A 231 22.90 -3.25 15.46
N GLY A 232 23.98 -4.05 15.33
CA GLY A 232 25.36 -3.65 15.67
C GLY A 232 26.27 -3.40 14.46
N ASN A 233 25.72 -3.28 13.25
CA ASN A 233 26.51 -3.17 12.05
C ASN A 233 27.12 -1.77 11.90
N THR A 234 28.44 -1.69 11.72
CA THR A 234 29.16 -0.42 11.49
C THR A 234 29.55 -0.20 10.03
N GLN A 235 29.18 -1.12 9.13
CA GLN A 235 29.60 -1.12 7.72
C GLN A 235 28.50 -0.68 6.74
N GLY A 236 27.42 -0.07 7.24
CA GLY A 236 26.16 0.08 6.49
C GLY A 236 25.32 -1.17 6.68
#